data_AF-A0A847Z358-F1
#
_entry.id   AF-A0A847Z358-F1
#
_cell.length_a   1.000
_cell.length_b   1.000
_cell.length_c   1.000
_cell.angle_alpha   90.00
_cell.angle_beta   90.00
_cell.angle_gamma   90.00
#
_symmetry.space_group_name_H-M   'P 1'
#
loop_
_entity.id
_entity.type
_entity.pdbx_description
1 polymer ?
#
loop_
_entity_poly.entity_id
_entity_poly.type
_entity_poly.pdbx_seq_one_letter_code
_entity_poly.pdbx_strand_id
1 'polypeptide(L)'
;MSNNKSIYLTSSQVRAYKSCRRLYELQYIDCLKPIEEYEPYALGRSYHSKISQIVKTGEYEKTHDKTDAMAKAFKDFILPKINCDKAEVEFKTRLSQGIYLKGKADGISKGNIVIEHKTSYGAAGEDFEEKLKIDDQIMIYMIGIGANELIYTLCQKPTIKLKQNESADEYLKRCYEWYDESKTSIYTIRKSDKELAEKKAELIRIAKEIRSGKYWHRNPYNCKVLSCVYDKICENYNPEYMAGFVKKAKVNEELSI
;
A
#
# COMPACT_ATOMS: atom_id res chain seq x y z
N MET A 1 23.13 -11.31 -26.80
CA MET A 1 23.20 -9.92 -26.30
C MET A 1 22.36 -9.82 -25.04
N SER A 2 22.98 -9.88 -23.85
CA SER A 2 22.24 -9.76 -22.60
C SER A 2 21.71 -8.34 -22.50
N ASN A 3 20.40 -8.19 -22.64
CA ASN A 3 19.73 -6.91 -22.43
C ASN A 3 19.92 -6.57 -20.95
N ASN A 4 20.99 -5.83 -20.63
CA ASN A 4 21.41 -5.46 -19.28
C ASN A 4 20.49 -4.35 -18.73
N LYS A 5 19.18 -4.51 -18.94
CA LYS A 5 18.16 -3.60 -18.46
C LYS A 5 18.07 -3.77 -16.95
N SER A 6 18.19 -2.64 -16.27
CA SER A 6 17.96 -2.58 -14.83
C SER A 6 16.53 -3.02 -14.53
N ILE A 7 16.34 -3.78 -13.46
CA ILE A 7 15.02 -4.13 -12.92
C ILE A 7 14.75 -3.26 -11.70
N TYR A 8 13.52 -2.77 -11.63
CA TYR A 8 13.00 -1.97 -10.53
C TYR A 8 11.88 -2.77 -9.89
N LEU A 9 12.03 -3.06 -8.59
CA LEU A 9 11.01 -3.71 -7.78
C LEU A 9 10.32 -2.69 -6.87
N THR A 10 9.00 -2.78 -6.82
CA THR A 10 8.15 -2.13 -5.82
C THR A 10 7.59 -3.17 -4.84
N SER A 11 7.03 -2.74 -3.70
CA SER A 11 6.34 -3.67 -2.78
C SER A 11 5.15 -4.37 -3.45
N SER A 12 4.35 -3.62 -4.22
CA SER A 12 3.20 -4.15 -4.97
C SER A 12 3.61 -5.24 -5.97
N GLN A 13 4.75 -5.05 -6.66
CA GLN A 13 5.33 -6.04 -7.56
C GLN A 13 5.79 -7.31 -6.84
N VAL A 14 6.50 -7.18 -5.72
CA VAL A 14 6.97 -8.33 -4.94
C VAL A 14 5.80 -9.15 -4.40
N ARG A 15 4.78 -8.49 -3.85
CA ARG A 15 3.56 -9.14 -3.35
C ARG A 15 2.80 -9.85 -4.47
N ALA A 16 2.64 -9.20 -5.63
CA ALA A 16 2.01 -9.83 -6.79
C ALA A 16 2.79 -11.07 -7.26
N TYR A 17 4.12 -10.98 -7.34
CA TYR A 17 4.95 -12.12 -7.75
C TYR A 17 4.87 -13.29 -6.77
N LYS A 18 4.96 -13.02 -5.46
CA LYS A 18 4.88 -14.05 -4.41
C LYS A 18 3.50 -14.68 -4.29
N SER A 19 2.44 -13.90 -4.51
CA SER A 19 1.07 -14.43 -4.50
C SER A 19 0.77 -15.28 -5.74
N CYS A 20 1.12 -14.80 -6.94
CA CYS A 20 0.93 -15.55 -8.18
C CYS A 20 1.79 -14.96 -9.32
N ARG A 21 2.66 -15.78 -9.93
CA ARG A 21 3.51 -15.31 -11.04
C ARG A 21 2.69 -14.87 -12.26
N ARG A 22 1.57 -15.56 -12.55
CA ARG A 22 0.64 -15.15 -13.61
C ARG A 22 -0.05 -13.81 -13.32
N LEU A 23 -0.33 -13.51 -12.05
CA LEU A 23 -0.84 -12.18 -11.65
C LEU A 23 0.20 -11.10 -11.94
N TYR A 24 1.46 -11.34 -11.57
CA TYR A 24 2.56 -10.42 -11.84
C TYR A 24 2.71 -10.12 -13.35
N GLU A 25 2.66 -11.17 -14.17
CA GLU A 25 2.74 -11.04 -15.63
C GLU A 25 1.62 -10.14 -16.17
N LEU A 26 0.36 -10.46 -15.86
CA LEU A 26 -0.79 -9.68 -16.36
C LEU A 26 -0.72 -8.21 -15.89
N GLN A 27 -0.33 -7.98 -14.63
CA GLN A 27 -0.37 -6.65 -14.02
C GLN A 27 0.85 -5.77 -14.39
N TYR A 28 2.03 -6.35 -14.58
CA TYR A 28 3.29 -5.58 -14.72
C TYR A 28 4.08 -5.87 -16.00
N ILE A 29 3.85 -6.99 -16.67
CA ILE A 29 4.42 -7.27 -18.00
C ILE A 29 3.41 -6.82 -19.05
N ASP A 30 2.19 -7.36 -18.98
CA ASP A 30 1.10 -6.95 -19.86
C ASP A 30 0.51 -5.59 -19.44
N CYS A 31 0.90 -5.05 -18.29
CA CYS A 31 0.48 -3.73 -17.82
C CYS A 31 -1.05 -3.57 -17.80
N LEU A 32 -1.78 -4.59 -17.36
CA LEU A 32 -3.24 -4.53 -17.26
C LEU A 32 -3.67 -4.03 -15.88
N LYS A 33 -4.82 -3.37 -15.83
CA LYS A 33 -5.57 -3.06 -14.61
C LYS A 33 -7.07 -3.13 -14.88
N PRO A 34 -7.92 -3.44 -13.88
CA PRO A 34 -9.36 -3.35 -14.03
C PRO A 34 -9.80 -1.90 -14.31
N ILE A 35 -10.91 -1.73 -15.05
CA ILE A 35 -11.51 -0.40 -15.32
C ILE A 35 -12.12 0.19 -14.04
N GLU A 36 -12.90 -0.61 -13.33
CA GLU A 36 -13.55 -0.17 -12.09
C GLU A 36 -12.55 -0.21 -10.94
N GLU A 37 -12.32 0.95 -10.32
CA GLU A 37 -11.56 1.03 -9.09
C GLU A 37 -12.45 0.56 -7.93
N TYR A 38 -11.97 -0.39 -7.14
CA TYR A 38 -12.71 -0.90 -5.99
C TYR A 38 -12.82 0.19 -4.92
N GLU A 39 -14.05 0.61 -4.62
CA GLU A 39 -14.45 1.71 -3.70
C GLU A 39 -13.56 1.88 -2.44
N PRO A 40 -13.22 0.82 -1.69
CA PRO A 40 -12.30 0.92 -0.56
C PRO A 40 -10.92 1.54 -0.85
N TYR A 41 -10.40 1.44 -2.08
CA TYR A 41 -9.15 2.07 -2.50
C TYR A 41 -9.30 3.57 -2.77
N ALA A 42 -10.41 4.00 -3.38
CA ALA A 42 -10.67 5.42 -3.64
C ALA A 42 -10.71 6.22 -2.32
N LEU A 43 -11.44 5.70 -1.33
CA LEU A 43 -11.49 6.25 0.02
C LEU A 43 -10.10 6.28 0.68
N GLY A 44 -9.34 5.18 0.56
CA GLY A 44 -7.97 5.11 1.07
C GLY A 44 -7.09 6.20 0.47
N ARG A 45 -7.10 6.35 -0.86
CA ARG A 45 -6.33 7.38 -1.57
C ARG A 45 -6.71 8.79 -1.12
N SER A 46 -8.00 9.08 -1.00
CA SER A 46 -8.51 10.36 -0.50
C SER A 46 -7.98 10.66 0.91
N TYR A 47 -8.00 9.67 1.81
CA TYR A 47 -7.42 9.78 3.14
C TYR A 47 -5.90 10.04 3.12
N HIS A 48 -5.12 9.28 2.34
CA HIS A 48 -3.66 9.46 2.22
C HIS A 48 -3.30 10.85 1.69
N SER A 49 -4.03 11.35 0.70
CA SER A 49 -3.85 12.72 0.19
C SER A 49 -4.02 13.75 1.29
N LYS A 50 -5.08 13.64 2.10
CA LYS A 50 -5.37 14.58 3.20
C LYS A 50 -4.30 14.54 4.29
N ILE A 51 -3.88 13.36 4.75
CA ILE A 51 -2.85 13.28 5.80
C ILE A 51 -1.49 13.77 5.29
N SER A 52 -1.18 13.58 4.00
CA SER A 52 0.00 14.19 3.37
C SER A 52 -0.05 15.71 3.41
N GLN A 53 -1.22 16.31 3.12
CA GLN A 53 -1.43 17.76 3.22
C GLN A 53 -1.29 18.24 4.68
N ILE A 54 -1.85 17.51 5.64
CA ILE A 54 -1.72 17.84 7.08
C ILE A 54 -0.24 17.87 7.48
N VAL A 55 0.55 16.88 7.12
CA VAL A 55 1.99 16.84 7.45
C VAL A 55 2.74 18.00 6.79
N LYS A 56 2.40 18.35 5.54
CA LYS A 56 3.10 19.40 4.77
C LYS A 56 2.70 20.82 5.16
N THR A 57 1.44 21.05 5.51
CA THR A 57 0.84 22.40 5.62
C THR A 57 0.12 22.65 6.93
N GLY A 58 -0.12 21.62 7.74
CA GLY A 58 -0.96 21.66 8.93
C GLY A 58 -2.46 21.52 8.66
N GLU A 59 -2.91 21.66 7.41
CA GLU A 59 -4.32 21.62 7.00
C GLU A 59 -4.56 20.64 5.84
N TYR A 60 -5.83 20.42 5.49
CA TYR A 60 -6.22 19.61 4.33
C TYR A 60 -7.45 20.19 3.62
N GLU A 61 -7.57 19.89 2.33
CA GLU A 61 -8.74 20.21 1.52
C GLU A 61 -9.94 19.33 1.91
N LYS A 62 -11.04 19.98 2.29
CA LYS A 62 -12.28 19.31 2.65
C LYS A 62 -12.97 18.79 1.40
N THR A 63 -13.41 17.55 1.46
CA THR A 63 -14.14 16.87 0.38
C THR A 63 -15.59 16.59 0.75
N HIS A 64 -15.99 16.93 1.98
CA HIS A 64 -17.33 16.68 2.53
C HIS A 64 -17.74 15.20 2.49
N ASP A 65 -16.76 14.30 2.55
CA ASP A 65 -16.94 12.87 2.73
C ASP A 65 -16.32 12.43 4.07
N LYS A 66 -16.59 11.18 4.48
CA LYS A 66 -16.11 10.66 5.78
C LYS A 66 -14.58 10.65 5.92
N THR A 67 -13.81 10.81 4.85
CA THR A 67 -12.35 10.96 4.93
C THR A 67 -11.93 12.31 5.52
N ASP A 68 -12.79 13.33 5.52
CA ASP A 68 -12.56 14.57 6.28
C ASP A 68 -12.53 14.27 7.79
N ALA A 69 -13.51 13.48 8.27
CA ALA A 69 -13.53 13.03 9.67
C ALA A 69 -12.32 12.16 10.01
N MET A 70 -11.92 11.25 9.11
CA MET A 70 -10.70 10.44 9.26
C MET A 70 -9.42 11.29 9.32
N ALA A 71 -9.29 12.29 8.45
CA ALA A 71 -8.14 13.18 8.41
C ALA A 71 -8.06 14.05 9.68
N LYS A 72 -9.21 14.51 10.18
CA LYS A 72 -9.27 15.18 11.48
C LYS A 72 -8.87 14.25 12.62
N ALA A 73 -9.37 13.01 12.64
CA ALA A 73 -8.97 12.02 13.64
C ALA A 73 -7.46 11.71 13.57
N PHE A 74 -6.88 11.64 12.38
CA PHE A 74 -5.43 11.52 12.23
C PHE A 74 -4.68 12.69 12.88
N LYS A 75 -5.09 13.94 12.59
CA LYS A 75 -4.48 15.16 13.16
C LYS A 75 -4.54 15.18 14.68
N ASP A 76 -5.65 14.74 15.26
CA ASP A 76 -5.90 14.85 16.69
C ASP A 76 -5.35 13.65 17.50
N PHE A 77 -5.44 12.43 16.97
CA PHE A 77 -5.13 11.20 17.72
C PHE A 77 -3.83 10.51 17.31
N ILE A 78 -3.40 10.64 16.04
CA ILE A 78 -2.27 9.88 15.50
C ILE A 78 -1.03 10.76 15.35
N LEU A 79 -1.15 11.90 14.65
CA LEU A 79 -0.02 12.77 14.33
C LEU A 79 0.80 13.21 15.56
N PRO A 80 0.19 13.59 16.71
CA PRO A 80 0.94 13.99 17.90
C PRO A 80 1.79 12.86 18.49
N LYS A 81 1.44 11.60 18.21
CA LYS A 81 2.11 10.40 18.77
C LYS A 81 3.28 9.92 17.91
N ILE A 82 3.35 10.30 16.63
CA ILE A 82 4.32 9.74 15.66
C ILE A 82 5.40 10.73 15.19
N ASN A 83 5.23 12.03 15.43
CA ASN A 83 6.19 13.08 15.03
C ASN A 83 6.63 13.03 13.55
N CYS A 84 5.67 12.78 12.64
CA CYS A 84 5.92 12.73 11.19
C CYS A 84 6.46 14.07 10.67
N ASP A 85 7.66 14.08 10.07
CA ASP A 85 8.32 15.30 9.57
C ASP A 85 8.25 15.44 8.05
N LYS A 86 8.15 14.32 7.32
CA LYS A 86 8.06 14.29 5.86
C LYS A 86 6.96 13.34 5.44
N ALA A 87 6.13 13.74 4.48
CA ALA A 87 5.14 12.89 3.85
C ALA A 87 5.54 12.54 2.41
N GLU A 88 5.10 11.37 1.94
CA GLU A 88 5.24 10.90 0.56
C GLU A 88 6.71 10.84 0.09
N VAL A 89 7.56 10.17 0.88
CA VAL A 89 9.00 10.13 0.63
C VAL A 89 9.32 9.08 -0.43
N GLU A 90 9.71 9.54 -1.61
CA GLU A 90 10.20 8.67 -2.67
C GLU A 90 11.58 8.09 -2.36
N PHE A 91 11.81 6.85 -2.74
CA PHE A 91 13.12 6.21 -2.66
C PHE A 91 13.45 5.41 -3.90
N LYS A 92 14.77 5.32 -4.18
CA LYS A 92 15.36 4.44 -5.18
C LYS A 92 16.68 3.90 -4.63
N THR A 93 16.68 2.63 -4.28
CA THR A 93 17.82 2.01 -3.57
C THR A 93 18.37 0.84 -4.36
N ARG A 94 19.68 0.86 -4.62
CA ARG A 94 20.36 -0.22 -5.34
C ARG A 94 20.50 -1.43 -4.41
N LEU A 95 19.98 -2.58 -4.84
CA LEU A 95 20.17 -3.85 -4.12
C LEU A 95 21.43 -4.58 -4.58
N SER A 96 21.63 -4.66 -5.90
CA SER A 96 22.80 -5.25 -6.54
C SER A 96 23.02 -4.64 -7.94
N GLN A 97 23.95 -5.16 -8.73
CA GLN A 97 24.15 -4.69 -10.11
C GLN A 97 22.88 -4.86 -10.96
N GLY A 98 22.37 -3.72 -11.45
CA GLY A 98 21.14 -3.67 -12.26
C GLY A 98 19.85 -4.03 -11.53
N ILE A 99 19.84 -4.13 -10.19
CA ILE A 99 18.63 -4.44 -9.40
C ILE A 99 18.40 -3.31 -8.39
N TYR A 100 17.22 -2.70 -8.45
CA TYR A 100 16.84 -1.56 -7.64
C TYR A 100 15.49 -1.80 -6.97
N LEU A 101 15.34 -1.33 -5.74
CA LEU A 101 14.04 -1.02 -5.16
C LEU A 101 13.64 0.39 -5.56
N LYS A 102 12.35 0.60 -5.78
CA LYS A 102 11.73 1.92 -5.90
C LYS A 102 10.39 1.90 -5.16
N GLY A 103 10.04 3.00 -4.51
CA GLY A 103 8.74 3.17 -3.88
C GLY A 103 8.54 4.56 -3.34
N LYS A 104 7.47 4.71 -2.57
CA LYS A 104 7.07 5.92 -1.88
C LYS A 104 6.54 5.51 -0.51
N ALA A 105 7.22 5.93 0.55
CA ALA A 105 6.76 5.73 1.92
C ALA A 105 5.76 6.84 2.28
N ASP A 106 4.72 6.52 3.04
CA ASP A 106 3.69 7.50 3.41
C ASP A 106 4.30 8.65 4.22
N GLY A 107 5.29 8.35 5.07
CA GLY A 107 6.10 9.38 5.69
C GLY A 107 7.38 8.87 6.36
N ILE A 108 8.09 9.82 6.95
CA ILE A 108 9.25 9.59 7.81
C ILE A 108 9.04 10.40 9.09
N SER A 109 9.52 9.87 10.21
CA SER A 109 9.63 10.59 11.49
C SER A 109 11.07 11.03 11.73
N LYS A 110 11.25 11.96 12.68
CA LYS A 110 12.57 12.32 13.20
C LYS A 110 13.34 11.07 13.66
N GLY A 111 14.59 10.96 13.22
CA GLY A 111 15.42 9.78 13.51
C GLY A 111 15.40 8.68 12.44
N ASN A 112 14.89 8.98 11.23
CA ASN A 112 14.89 8.05 10.09
C ASN A 112 13.99 6.82 10.31
N ILE A 113 12.86 7.01 10.99
CA ILE A 113 11.84 5.96 11.20
C ILE A 113 10.81 6.07 10.08
N VAL A 114 10.53 4.96 9.40
CA VAL A 114 9.52 4.94 8.32
C VAL A 114 8.12 5.02 8.92
N ILE A 115 7.18 5.69 8.26
CA ILE A 115 5.77 5.69 8.62
C ILE A 115 4.94 5.05 7.50
N GLU A 116 4.05 4.16 7.89
CA GLU A 116 3.01 3.57 7.04
C GLU A 116 1.62 3.89 7.63
N HIS A 117 0.76 4.47 6.81
CA HIS A 117 -0.63 4.78 7.16
C HIS A 117 -1.56 3.77 6.52
N LYS A 118 -2.49 3.20 7.28
CA LYS A 118 -3.51 2.28 6.77
C LYS A 118 -4.87 2.58 7.34
N THR A 119 -5.89 2.13 6.62
CA THR A 119 -7.29 2.24 7.02
C THR A 119 -7.95 0.86 7.02
N SER A 120 -8.86 0.60 7.95
CA SER A 120 -9.59 -0.67 8.07
C SER A 120 -11.07 -0.45 8.35
N TYR A 121 -11.93 -1.42 8.06
CA TYR A 121 -13.35 -1.35 8.45
C TYR A 121 -13.61 -1.79 9.90
N GLY A 122 -12.67 -2.49 10.52
CA GLY A 122 -12.78 -2.99 11.88
C GLY A 122 -11.48 -2.87 12.65
N ALA A 123 -11.55 -3.21 13.94
CA ALA A 123 -10.37 -3.27 14.79
C ALA A 123 -9.35 -4.28 14.28
N ALA A 124 -8.09 -4.04 14.62
CA ALA A 124 -7.05 -5.03 14.44
C ALA A 124 -7.38 -6.27 15.27
N GLY A 125 -7.30 -7.46 14.66
CA GLY A 125 -7.45 -8.73 15.38
C GLY A 125 -6.21 -9.03 16.24
N GLU A 126 -6.32 -10.05 17.09
CA GLU A 126 -5.25 -10.45 18.04
C GLU A 126 -3.91 -10.74 17.34
N ASP A 127 -3.94 -11.38 16.16
CA ASP A 127 -2.73 -11.72 15.40
C ASP A 127 -2.23 -10.61 14.46
N PHE A 128 -2.79 -9.40 14.54
CA PHE A 128 -2.48 -8.35 13.56
C PHE A 128 -1.00 -7.95 13.60
N GLU A 129 -0.45 -7.77 14.80
CA GLU A 129 0.96 -7.38 14.97
C GLU A 129 1.92 -8.46 14.44
N GLU A 130 1.62 -9.75 14.67
CA GLU A 130 2.42 -10.86 14.13
C GLU A 130 2.41 -10.88 12.60
N LYS A 131 1.28 -10.53 11.98
CA LYS A 131 1.20 -10.40 10.51
C LYS A 131 2.04 -9.24 9.99
N LEU A 132 2.12 -8.12 10.72
CA LEU A 132 2.97 -6.98 10.34
C LEU A 132 4.46 -7.36 10.35
N LYS A 133 4.90 -8.22 11.27
CA LYS A 133 6.32 -8.65 11.36
C LYS A 133 6.81 -9.38 10.11
N ILE A 134 5.91 -9.96 9.32
CA ILE A 134 6.22 -10.69 8.08
C ILE A 134 5.76 -9.96 6.81
N ASP A 135 5.20 -8.75 6.92
CA ASP A 135 4.73 -7.99 5.77
C ASP A 135 5.92 -7.52 4.91
N ASP A 136 5.90 -7.91 3.63
CA ASP A 136 6.91 -7.53 2.65
C ASP A 136 7.00 -6.01 2.47
N GLN A 137 5.87 -5.28 2.53
CA GLN A 137 5.83 -3.83 2.35
C GLN A 137 6.67 -3.11 3.41
N ILE A 138 6.51 -3.51 4.68
CA ILE A 138 7.23 -2.92 5.81
C ILE A 138 8.73 -3.05 5.62
N MET A 139 9.23 -4.27 5.38
CA MET A 139 10.67 -4.49 5.20
C MET A 139 11.21 -3.84 3.92
N ILE A 140 10.44 -3.80 2.83
CA ILE A 140 10.86 -3.14 1.59
C ILE A 140 11.04 -1.64 1.80
N TYR A 141 10.15 -0.99 2.55
CA TYR A 141 10.26 0.44 2.82
C TYR A 141 11.42 0.74 3.77
N MET A 142 11.62 -0.08 4.81
CA MET A 142 12.78 -0.01 5.69
C MET A 142 14.11 -0.12 4.91
N ILE A 143 14.24 -1.11 4.02
CA ILE A 143 15.43 -1.25 3.15
C ILE A 143 15.54 -0.08 2.17
N GLY A 144 14.41 0.37 1.62
CA GLY A 144 14.33 1.48 0.66
C GLY A 144 14.86 2.79 1.24
N ILE A 145 14.45 3.10 2.47
CA ILE A 145 14.85 4.33 3.19
C ILE A 145 16.20 4.16 3.90
N GLY A 146 16.60 2.94 4.25
CA GLY A 146 17.78 2.69 5.08
C GLY A 146 17.47 2.84 6.57
N ALA A 147 16.30 2.35 6.98
CA ALA A 147 15.80 2.37 8.35
C ALA A 147 15.71 0.95 8.93
N ASN A 148 15.73 0.85 10.26
CA ASN A 148 15.53 -0.38 11.03
C ASN A 148 14.28 -0.34 11.92
N GLU A 149 13.52 0.75 11.86
CA GLU A 149 12.27 0.94 12.56
C GLU A 149 11.19 1.50 11.62
N LEU A 150 9.96 1.04 11.80
CA LEU A 150 8.76 1.53 11.10
C LEU A 150 7.61 1.68 12.10
N ILE A 151 6.92 2.82 12.02
CA ILE A 151 5.65 3.08 12.71
C ILE A 151 4.50 2.78 11.74
N TYR A 152 3.66 1.83 12.10
CA TYR A 152 2.45 1.49 11.36
C TYR A 152 1.24 2.06 12.08
N THR A 153 0.46 2.87 11.38
CA THR A 153 -0.75 3.49 11.94
C THR A 153 -1.98 2.94 11.25
N LEU A 154 -3.02 2.67 12.04
CA LEU A 154 -4.28 2.16 11.58
C LEU A 154 -5.40 3.12 12.00
N CYS A 155 -6.14 3.64 11.03
CA CYS A 155 -7.34 4.45 11.26
C CYS A 155 -8.58 3.65 10.82
N GLN A 156 -9.46 3.32 11.77
CA GLN A 156 -10.71 2.63 11.41
C GLN A 156 -11.63 3.56 10.63
N LYS A 157 -12.29 3.05 9.60
CA LYS A 157 -13.27 3.77 8.78
C LYS A 157 -14.59 3.85 9.55
N PRO A 158 -15.24 5.02 9.63
CA PRO A 158 -16.54 5.11 10.28
C PRO A 158 -17.55 4.21 9.56
N THR A 159 -18.24 3.38 10.33
CA THR A 159 -19.30 2.48 9.83
C THR A 159 -20.68 3.12 9.89
N ILE A 160 -20.80 4.31 10.48
CA ILE A 160 -22.04 5.05 10.58
C ILE A 160 -22.51 5.53 9.19
N LYS A 161 -23.82 5.46 8.97
CA LYS A 161 -24.48 5.88 7.72
C LYS A 161 -25.21 7.20 7.91
N LEU A 162 -25.33 7.96 6.81
CA LEU A 162 -26.12 9.18 6.71
C LEU A 162 -27.60 8.87 7.02
N LYS A 163 -28.22 9.66 7.90
CA LYS A 163 -29.65 9.55 8.20
C LYS A 163 -30.49 10.38 7.21
N GLN A 164 -31.77 10.05 7.09
CA GLN A 164 -32.70 10.71 6.15
C GLN A 164 -32.89 12.22 6.42
N ASN A 165 -32.81 12.66 7.69
CA ASN A 165 -33.02 14.05 8.12
C ASN A 165 -31.73 14.66 8.69
N GLU A 166 -30.56 14.26 8.17
CA GLU A 166 -29.25 14.72 8.61
C GLU A 166 -28.57 15.41 7.44
N SER A 167 -28.07 16.63 7.68
CA SER A 167 -27.22 17.33 6.71
C SER A 167 -25.85 16.65 6.58
N ALA A 168 -25.14 16.92 5.48
CA ALA A 168 -23.78 16.39 5.29
C ALA A 168 -22.84 16.80 6.43
N ASP A 169 -22.90 18.06 6.89
CA ASP A 169 -22.04 18.55 7.97
C ASP A 169 -22.36 17.90 9.32
N GLU A 170 -23.64 17.69 9.63
CA GLU A 170 -24.05 16.94 10.82
C GLU A 170 -23.56 15.48 10.78
N TYR A 171 -23.67 14.84 9.61
CA TYR A 171 -23.15 13.49 9.40
C TYR A 171 -21.63 13.41 9.61
N LEU A 172 -20.88 14.34 9.05
CA LEU A 172 -19.42 14.40 9.20
C LEU A 172 -19.00 14.67 10.64
N LYS A 173 -19.72 15.57 11.33
CA LYS A 173 -19.52 15.81 12.76
C LYS A 173 -19.71 14.52 13.55
N ARG A 174 -20.78 13.77 13.27
CA ARG A 174 -21.06 12.48 13.91
C ARG A 174 -20.02 11.41 13.55
N CYS A 175 -19.48 11.43 12.33
CA CYS A 175 -18.36 10.56 11.91
C CYS A 175 -17.10 10.86 12.71
N TYR A 176 -16.84 12.13 13.01
CA TYR A 176 -15.71 12.52 13.84
C TYR A 176 -15.92 12.16 15.32
N GLU A 177 -17.10 12.45 15.88
CA GLU A 177 -17.46 12.10 17.26
C GLU A 177 -17.47 10.59 17.54
N TRP A 178 -17.54 9.76 16.49
CA TRP A 178 -17.39 8.31 16.59
C TRP A 178 -15.95 7.88 16.93
N TYR A 179 -14.96 8.72 16.68
CA TYR A 179 -13.56 8.42 17.00
C TYR A 179 -13.27 8.59 18.49
N ASP A 180 -12.61 7.57 19.03
CA ASP A 180 -11.92 7.59 20.30
C ASP A 180 -10.55 6.91 20.13
N GLU A 181 -9.79 6.76 21.22
CA GLU A 181 -8.47 6.11 21.16
C GLU A 181 -8.53 4.65 20.69
N SER A 182 -9.66 3.95 20.82
CA SER A 182 -9.83 2.58 20.34
C SER A 182 -10.02 2.47 18.82
N LYS A 183 -10.35 3.58 18.15
CA LYS A 183 -10.56 3.64 16.69
C LYS A 183 -9.29 3.93 15.90
N THR A 184 -8.20 4.19 16.61
CA THR A 184 -6.88 4.38 16.04
C THR A 184 -5.90 3.42 16.71
N SER A 185 -4.89 2.96 15.99
CA SER A 185 -3.86 2.10 16.57
C SER A 185 -2.51 2.44 15.97
N ILE A 186 -1.47 2.33 16.79
CA ILE A 186 -0.09 2.62 16.40
C ILE A 186 0.76 1.44 16.84
N TYR A 187 1.47 0.84 15.89
CA TYR A 187 2.38 -0.26 16.11
C TYR A 187 3.79 0.16 15.72
N THR A 188 4.78 -0.23 16.50
CA THR A 188 6.20 0.03 16.20
C THR A 188 6.87 -1.29 15.87
N ILE A 189 7.35 -1.42 14.63
CA ILE A 189 8.03 -2.61 14.14
C ILE A 189 9.52 -2.31 14.04
N ARG A 190 10.33 -3.14 14.69
CA ARG A 190 11.79 -3.09 14.63
C ARG A 190 12.33 -4.32 13.94
N LYS A 191 13.37 -4.14 13.14
CA LYS A 191 14.08 -5.21 12.43
C LYS A 191 15.57 -5.11 12.66
N SER A 192 16.20 -6.25 12.89
CA SER A 192 17.65 -6.34 12.94
C SER A 192 18.27 -6.16 11.55
N ASP A 193 19.52 -5.71 11.50
CA ASP A 193 20.27 -5.63 10.24
C ASP A 193 20.37 -6.98 9.53
N LYS A 194 20.39 -8.08 10.31
CA LYS A 194 20.37 -9.44 9.79
C LYS A 194 19.08 -9.74 9.03
N GLU A 195 17.91 -9.46 9.62
CA GLU A 195 16.61 -9.67 8.96
C GLU A 195 16.50 -8.83 7.67
N LEU A 196 16.95 -7.57 7.71
CA LEU A 196 16.94 -6.70 6.52
C LEU A 196 17.90 -7.19 5.43
N ALA A 197 19.07 -7.71 5.82
CA ALA A 197 20.03 -8.31 4.88
C ALA A 197 19.48 -9.59 4.24
N GLU A 198 18.80 -10.45 5.02
CA GLU A 198 18.13 -11.65 4.53
C GLU A 198 17.00 -11.31 3.55
N LYS A 199 16.14 -10.35 3.89
CA LYS A 199 15.10 -9.85 2.96
C LYS A 199 15.72 -9.25 1.70
N LYS A 200 16.81 -8.48 1.81
CA LYS A 200 17.55 -7.95 0.64
C LYS A 200 18.03 -9.08 -0.27
N ALA A 201 18.56 -10.17 0.28
CA ALA A 201 18.96 -11.34 -0.50
C ALA A 201 17.76 -12.04 -1.18
N GLU A 202 16.62 -12.17 -0.50
CA GLU A 202 15.36 -12.66 -1.07
C GLU A 202 14.92 -11.81 -2.27
N LEU A 203 14.89 -10.48 -2.11
CA LEU A 203 14.49 -9.53 -3.15
C LEU A 203 15.39 -9.61 -4.39
N ILE A 204 16.70 -9.81 -4.20
CA ILE A 204 17.66 -10.02 -5.30
C ILE A 204 17.34 -11.32 -6.05
N ARG A 205 16.98 -12.41 -5.35
CA ARG A 205 16.59 -13.68 -5.99
C ARG A 205 15.31 -13.52 -6.80
N ILE A 206 14.28 -12.90 -6.21
CA ILE A 206 13.01 -12.60 -6.90
C ILE A 206 13.26 -11.77 -8.16
N ALA A 207 14.06 -10.71 -8.08
CA ALA A 207 14.42 -9.88 -9.22
C ALA A 207 15.13 -10.67 -10.34
N LYS A 208 16.04 -11.58 -10.00
CA LYS A 208 16.73 -12.43 -10.97
C LYS A 208 15.76 -13.40 -11.65
N GLU A 209 14.82 -13.97 -10.91
CA GLU A 209 13.79 -14.85 -11.48
C GLU A 209 12.84 -14.11 -12.42
N ILE A 210 12.32 -12.95 -12.00
CA ILE A 210 11.49 -12.08 -12.84
C ILE A 210 12.23 -11.74 -14.13
N ARG A 211 13.50 -11.32 -14.02
CA ARG A 211 14.33 -10.99 -15.19
C ARG A 211 14.50 -12.17 -16.14
N SER A 212 14.59 -13.39 -15.61
CA SER A 212 14.72 -14.59 -16.44
C SER A 212 13.47 -14.85 -17.29
N GLY A 213 12.30 -14.39 -16.82
CA GLY A 213 11.04 -14.43 -17.56
C GLY A 213 10.58 -15.81 -18.01
N LYS A 214 11.10 -16.89 -17.39
CA LYS A 214 10.97 -18.24 -17.95
C LYS A 214 9.58 -18.84 -17.79
N TYR A 215 8.92 -18.64 -16.65
CA TYR A 215 7.66 -19.33 -16.32
C TYR A 215 6.77 -18.50 -15.40
N TRP A 216 5.52 -18.27 -15.84
CA TRP A 216 4.48 -17.53 -15.13
C TRP A 216 3.33 -18.46 -14.70
N HIS A 217 3.62 -19.36 -13.76
CA HIS A 217 2.62 -20.31 -13.30
C HIS A 217 1.51 -19.64 -12.47
N ARG A 218 0.34 -20.29 -12.46
CA ARG A 218 -0.79 -19.95 -11.61
C ARG A 218 -0.55 -20.45 -10.19
N ASN A 219 -1.08 -19.74 -9.20
CA ASN A 219 -1.21 -20.24 -7.83
C ASN A 219 -2.69 -20.53 -7.56
N PRO A 220 -3.14 -21.79 -7.59
CA PRO A 220 -4.55 -22.16 -7.41
C PRO A 220 -5.15 -21.66 -6.10
N TYR A 221 -4.36 -21.54 -5.03
CA TYR A 221 -4.82 -21.01 -3.75
C TYR A 221 -5.23 -19.54 -3.88
N ASN A 222 -4.38 -18.72 -4.52
CA ASN A 222 -4.68 -17.30 -4.78
C ASN A 222 -5.89 -17.14 -5.73
N CYS A 223 -6.05 -18.06 -6.69
CA CYS A 223 -7.17 -18.03 -7.63
C CYS A 223 -8.52 -18.32 -6.95
N LYS A 224 -8.60 -19.34 -6.10
CA LYS A 224 -9.88 -19.81 -5.54
C LYS A 224 -10.27 -19.18 -4.20
N VAL A 225 -9.30 -18.83 -3.37
CA VAL A 225 -9.57 -18.37 -1.99
C VAL A 225 -9.58 -16.85 -1.87
N LEU A 226 -8.74 -16.16 -2.64
CA LEU A 226 -8.54 -14.70 -2.53
C LEU A 226 -9.21 -13.90 -3.65
N SER A 227 -10.09 -14.53 -4.46
CA SER A 227 -10.83 -13.92 -5.58
C SER A 227 -9.97 -13.01 -6.46
N CYS A 228 -9.08 -13.62 -7.25
CA CYS A 228 -8.17 -12.89 -8.14
C CYS A 228 -8.96 -12.11 -9.21
N VAL A 229 -8.78 -10.78 -9.27
CA VAL A 229 -9.50 -9.93 -10.26
C VAL A 229 -9.19 -10.27 -11.71
N TYR A 230 -8.14 -11.05 -11.98
CA TYR A 230 -7.72 -11.46 -13.33
C TYR A 230 -8.16 -12.89 -13.69
N ASP A 231 -8.93 -13.57 -12.85
CA ASP A 231 -9.39 -14.95 -13.06
C ASP A 231 -9.96 -15.17 -14.47
N LYS A 232 -10.85 -14.29 -14.93
CA LYS A 232 -11.53 -14.36 -16.24
C LYS A 232 -10.57 -14.36 -17.42
N ILE A 233 -9.49 -13.58 -17.36
CA ILE A 233 -8.49 -13.52 -18.46
C ILE A 233 -7.33 -14.51 -18.27
N CYS A 234 -7.26 -15.17 -17.10
CA CYS A 234 -6.20 -16.10 -16.72
C CYS A 234 -6.51 -17.55 -17.11
N GLU A 235 -7.79 -17.97 -17.08
CA GLU A 235 -8.16 -19.36 -17.30
C GLU A 235 -8.32 -19.74 -18.78
N ASN A 236 -8.87 -18.85 -19.61
CA ASN A 236 -8.98 -19.01 -21.07
C ASN A 236 -9.12 -17.62 -21.70
N TYR A 237 -8.16 -17.19 -22.52
CA TYR A 237 -8.18 -15.88 -23.16
C TYR A 237 -9.41 -15.75 -24.09
N ASN A 238 -10.47 -15.11 -23.59
CA ASN A 238 -11.58 -14.62 -24.40
C ASN A 238 -11.41 -13.09 -24.54
N PRO A 239 -11.30 -12.55 -25.77
CA PRO A 239 -11.23 -11.11 -26.02
C PRO A 239 -12.35 -10.30 -25.34
N GLU A 240 -13.54 -10.88 -25.14
CA GLU A 240 -14.64 -10.22 -24.43
C GLU A 240 -14.30 -9.93 -22.96
N TYR A 241 -13.49 -10.78 -22.31
CA TYR A 241 -13.04 -10.53 -20.93
C TYR A 241 -11.99 -9.44 -20.82
N MET A 242 -11.40 -9.00 -21.94
CA MET A 242 -10.56 -7.79 -21.95
C MET A 242 -11.38 -6.51 -21.80
N ALA A 243 -12.69 -6.54 -22.05
CA ALA A 243 -13.55 -5.36 -21.94
C ALA A 243 -13.59 -4.76 -20.52
N GLY A 244 -13.24 -5.54 -19.47
CA GLY A 244 -13.13 -5.06 -18.09
C GLY A 244 -11.74 -4.52 -17.70
N PHE A 245 -10.77 -4.51 -18.61
CA PHE A 245 -9.39 -4.12 -18.33
C PHE A 245 -8.89 -3.05 -19.30
N VAL A 246 -7.97 -2.22 -18.81
CA VAL A 246 -7.24 -1.23 -19.61
C VAL A 246 -5.75 -1.39 -19.41
N LYS A 247 -4.98 -0.93 -20.41
CA LYS A 247 -3.52 -0.82 -20.29
C LYS A 247 -3.18 0.36 -19.38
N LYS A 248 -2.29 0.14 -18.42
CA LYS A 248 -1.68 1.19 -17.61
C LYS A 248 -0.86 2.12 -18.50
N ALA A 249 -0.81 3.40 -18.15
CA ALA A 249 0.06 4.36 -18.84
C ALA A 249 1.55 4.06 -18.59
N LYS A 250 1.87 3.45 -17.44
CA LYS A 250 3.20 2.97 -17.06
C LYS A 250 3.12 1.84 -16.03
N VAL A 251 4.17 1.03 -15.95
CA VAL A 251 4.22 -0.17 -15.09
C VAL A 251 3.84 0.11 -13.63
N ASN A 252 4.39 1.20 -13.07
CA ASN A 252 4.20 1.63 -11.68
C ASN A 252 3.51 3.00 -11.63
N GLU A 253 2.32 3.12 -12.21
CA GLU A 253 1.56 4.39 -12.24
C GLU A 253 1.16 4.89 -10.85
N GLU A 254 1.03 3.98 -9.87
CA GLU A 254 0.73 4.28 -8.49
C GLU A 254 1.78 5.14 -7.79
N LEU A 255 3.03 5.12 -8.29
CA LEU A 255 4.12 5.92 -7.72
C LEU A 255 4.10 7.38 -8.16
N SER A 256 3.19 7.78 -9.06
CA SER A 256 3.14 9.15 -9.60
C SER A 256 1.93 9.95 -9.16
N ILE A 257 1.22 9.44 -8.17
CA ILE A 257 0.13 10.12 -7.47
C ILE A 257 0.73 10.96 -6.34
#